data_AF-A0A1G2LEA1-F1
#
_entry.id   AF-A0A1G2LEA1-F1
#
_cell.length_a   1.000
_cell.length_b   1.000
_cell.length_c   1.000
_cell.angle_alpha   90.00
_cell.angle_beta   90.00
_cell.angle_gamma   90.00
#
_symmetry.space_group_name_H-M   'P 1'
#
loop_
_entity.id
_entity.type
_entity.pdbx_description
1 polymer ?
#
loop_
_entity_poly.entity_id
_entity_poly.type
_entity_poly.pdbx_seq_one_letter_code
_entity_poly.pdbx_strand_id
1 'polypeptide(L)' 'MLQDSNHDLVHALSEKNDALWRYRNHYRKSSAGCEQCMNLWQALEADDEKHVRMLSEEIKRHMDEGKFT' A
#
# COMPACT_ATOMS: atom_id res chain seq x y z
N MET A 1 22.24 -11.18 4.94
CA MET A 1 20.92 -10.79 4.43
C MET A 1 20.97 -9.28 4.23
N LEU A 2 21.46 -8.88 3.06
CA LEU A 2 21.60 -7.51 2.56
C LEU A 2 20.95 -7.53 1.17
N GLN A 3 19.72 -8.06 1.10
CA GLN A 3 18.97 -8.18 -0.14
C GLN A 3 18.17 -6.90 -0.29
N ASP A 4 18.71 -6.03 -1.14
CA ASP A 4 18.05 -4.94 -1.87
C ASP A 4 16.88 -4.24 -1.14
N SER A 5 17.23 -3.31 -0.25
CA SER A 5 16.26 -2.44 0.42
C SER A 5 15.37 -1.65 -0.56
N ASN A 6 15.85 -1.39 -1.78
CA ASN A 6 15.05 -0.70 -2.80
C ASN A 6 14.00 -1.63 -3.38
N HIS A 7 14.39 -2.87 -3.71
CA HIS A 7 13.45 -3.92 -4.10
C HIS A 7 12.38 -4.12 -3.03
N ASP A 8 12.75 -4.23 -1.75
CA ASP A 8 11.79 -4.46 -0.67
C ASP A 8 10.80 -3.29 -0.52
N LEU A 9 11.28 -2.04 -0.65
CA LEU A 9 10.41 -0.86 -0.63
C LEU A 9 9.45 -0.83 -1.83
N VAL A 10 9.95 -1.11 -3.03
CA VAL A 10 9.13 -1.15 -4.27
C VAL A 10 8.14 -2.31 -4.23
N HIS A 11 8.57 -3.47 -3.74
CA HIS A 11 7.72 -4.64 -3.59
C HIS A 11 6.58 -4.35 -2.61
N ALA A 12 6.89 -3.83 -1.42
CA ALA A 12 5.88 -3.42 -0.45
C ALA A 12 4.92 -2.37 -1.03
N LEU A 13 5.43 -1.37 -1.78
CA LEU A 13 4.59 -0.37 -2.43
C LEU A 13 3.63 -1.00 -3.46
N SER A 14 4.10 -1.97 -4.24
CA SER A 14 3.27 -2.70 -5.20
C SER A 14 2.16 -3.47 -4.51
N GLU A 15 2.48 -4.21 -3.43
CA GLU A 15 1.49 -4.99 -2.67
C GLU A 15 0.40 -4.10 -2.08
N LYS A 16 0.78 -2.91 -1.57
CA LYS A 16 -0.18 -1.92 -1.02
C LYS A 16 -1.08 -1.35 -2.11
N ASN A 17 -0.55 -1.03 -3.28
CA ASN A 17 -1.38 -0.56 -4.39
C ASN A 17 -2.36 -1.64 -4.87
N ASP A 18 -1.93 -2.90 -4.94
CA ASP A 18 -2.81 -4.03 -5.27
C ASP A 18 -3.91 -4.24 -4.22
N ALA A 19 -3.58 -4.08 -2.94
CA ALA A 19 -4.55 -4.13 -1.86
C ALA A 19 -5.61 -3.02 -2.00
N LEU A 20 -5.18 -1.77 -2.19
CA LEU A 20 -6.08 -0.62 -2.41
C LEU A 20 -7.01 -0.84 -3.61
N TRP A 21 -6.47 -1.34 -4.72
CA TRP A 21 -7.28 -1.66 -5.90
C TRP A 21 -8.34 -2.72 -5.58
N ARG A 22 -7.99 -3.77 -4.84
CA ARG A 22 -8.93 -4.82 -4.42
C ARG A 22 -10.01 -4.31 -3.48
N TYR A 23 -9.66 -3.44 -2.53
CA TYR A 23 -10.62 -2.82 -1.60
C TYR A 23 -11.69 -2.05 -2.37
N ARG A 24 -11.25 -1.19 -3.29
CA ARG A 24 -12.11 -0.30 -4.09
C ARG A 24 -12.97 -1.04 -5.11
N ASN A 25 -12.41 -2.06 -5.77
CA ASN A 25 -13.09 -2.71 -6.90
C ASN A 25 -13.88 -3.96 -6.54
N HIS A 26 -13.47 -4.68 -5.48
CA HIS A 26 -14.02 -5.98 -5.13
C HIS A 26 -14.60 -6.02 -3.71
N TYR A 27 -13.79 -5.79 -2.67
CA TYR A 27 -14.18 -6.16 -1.30
C TYR A 27 -15.31 -5.29 -0.75
N ARG A 28 -15.35 -4.00 -1.09
CA ARG A 28 -16.49 -3.13 -0.76
C ARG A 28 -17.79 -3.61 -1.41
N LYS A 29 -17.74 -4.07 -2.67
CA LYS A 29 -18.92 -4.60 -3.38
C LYS A 29 -19.37 -5.94 -2.80
N SER A 30 -18.43 -6.83 -2.50
CA SER A 30 -18.71 -8.14 -1.90
C SER A 30 -19.22 -8.05 -0.46
N SER A 31 -18.96 -6.94 0.23
CA SER A 31 -19.43 -6.69 1.60
C SER A 31 -20.77 -5.94 1.65
N ALA A 32 -21.45 -5.77 0.50
CA ALA A 32 -22.75 -5.12 0.44
C ALA A 32 -23.75 -5.85 1.36
N GLY A 33 -24.36 -5.10 2.28
CA GLY A 33 -25.29 -5.64 3.29
C GLY A 33 -24.65 -5.94 4.66
N CYS A 34 -23.33 -5.77 4.82
CA CYS A 34 -22.67 -5.84 6.13
C CYS A 34 -21.91 -4.54 6.43
N GLU A 35 -22.52 -3.67 7.25
CA GLU A 35 -21.95 -2.36 7.61
C GLU A 35 -20.60 -2.47 8.32
N GLN A 36 -20.43 -3.46 9.21
CA GLN A 36 -19.17 -3.70 9.91
C GLN A 36 -18.03 -4.04 8.95
N CYS A 37 -18.29 -4.92 7.96
CA CYS A 37 -17.31 -5.25 6.94
C CYS A 37 -16.98 -4.04 6.07
N MET A 38 -17.98 -3.23 5.67
CA MET A 38 -17.73 -2.01 4.88
C MET A 38 -16.85 -1.02 5.65
N ASN A 39 -17.14 -0.78 6.92
CA ASN A 39 -16.34 0.12 7.77
C ASN A 39 -14.91 -0.40 7.96
N LEU A 40 -14.73 -1.70 8.13
CA LEU A 40 -13.40 -2.32 8.20
C LEU A 40 -12.60 -2.09 6.92
N TRP A 41 -13.18 -2.38 5.75
CA TRP A 41 -12.48 -2.17 4.48
C TRP A 41 -12.19 -0.70 4.20
N GLN A 42 -13.05 0.22 4.66
CA GLN A 42 -12.79 1.65 4.57
C GLN A 42 -11.62 2.10 5.46
N ALA A 43 -11.53 1.56 6.68
CA ALA A 43 -10.41 1.83 7.58
C ALA A 43 -9.08 1.28 7.02
N LEU A 44 -9.09 0.03 6.53
CA LEU A 44 -7.93 -0.60 5.90
C LEU A 44 -7.45 0.16 4.67
N GLU A 45 -8.37 0.64 3.83
CA GLU A 45 -8.02 1.49 2.68
C GLU A 45 -7.35 2.80 3.12
N ALA A 46 -7.90 3.48 4.13
CA ALA A 46 -7.32 4.73 4.62
C ALA A 46 -5.92 4.54 5.22
N ASP A 47 -5.67 3.41 5.87
CA ASP A 47 -4.36 3.08 6.43
C ASP A 47 -3.35 2.70 5.33
N ASP A 48 -3.75 1.89 4.36
CA ASP A 48 -2.86 1.54 3.24
C ASP A 48 -2.55 2.74 2.33
N GLU A 49 -3.44 3.73 2.20
CA GLU A 49 -3.10 5.00 1.56
C GLU A 49 -1.99 5.77 2.30
N LYS A 50 -1.95 5.69 3.64
CA LYS A 50 -0.84 6.27 4.42
C LYS A 50 0.44 5.48 4.18
N HIS A 51 0.37 4.16 4.16
CA HIS A 51 1.54 3.31 3.88
C HIS A 51 2.11 3.57 2.48
N VAL A 52 1.26 3.73 1.46
CA VAL A 52 1.69 4.10 0.10
C VAL A 52 2.46 5.42 0.11
N ARG A 53 1.97 6.44 0.83
CA ARG A 53 2.67 7.73 0.96
C ARG A 53 4.04 7.56 1.62
N MET A 54 4.10 6.88 2.76
CA MET A 54 5.36 6.64 3.48
C MET A 54 6.40 5.89 2.62
N LEU A 55 5.97 4.83 1.92
CA LEU A 55 6.85 4.06 1.04
C LEU A 55 7.33 4.90 -0.16
N SER A 56 6.43 5.70 -0.74
CA SER A 56 6.78 6.58 -1.87
C SER A 56 7.78 7.68 -1.46
N GLU A 57 7.61 8.25 -0.27
CA GLU A 57 8.53 9.25 0.28
C GLU A 57 9.91 8.65 0.56
N GLU A 58 9.97 7.44 1.08
CA GLU A 58 11.23 6.75 1.37
C GLU A 58 11.97 6.33 0.09
N ILE A 59 11.25 5.82 -0.92
CA ILE A 59 11.81 5.54 -2.25
C ILE A 59 12.36 6.82 -2.87
N LYS A 60 11.61 7.92 -2.80
CA LYS A 60 12.07 9.23 -3.28
C LYS A 60 13.34 9.69 -2.55
N ARG A 61 13.40 9.52 -1.22
CA ARG A 61 14.60 9.82 -0.43
C ARG A 61 15.80 8.99 -0.91
N HIS A 62 15.63 7.70 -1.19
CA HIS A 62 16.69 6.86 -1.75
C HIS A 62 17.15 7.33 -3.14
N MET A 63 16.24 7.79 -4.00
CA MET A 63 16.57 8.36 -5.30
C MET A 63 17.36 9.67 -5.15
N ASP A 64 16.90 10.58 -4.28
CA ASP A 64 17.54 11.88 -4.03
C ASP A 64 18.94 11.73 -3.40
N GLU A 65 19.14 10.69 -2.57
CA GLU A 65 20.43 10.36 -1.96
C GLU A 65 21.36 9.53 -2.87
N GLY A 66 20.92 9.17 -4.09
CA GLY A 66 21.70 8.34 -5.01
C GLY A 66 21.92 6.90 -4.52
N LYS A 67 21.07 6.41 -3.62
CA LYS A 67 21.11 5.05 -3.03
C LYS A 67 20.18 4.07 -3.73
N PHE A 68 19.49 4.52 -4.76
CA PHE A 68 18.65 3.69 -5.61
C PHE A 68 19.50 3.00 -6.67
N THR A 69 20.13 1.89 -6.29
CA THR A 69 21.07 1.09 -7.10
C THR A 69 20.59 -0.33 -7.26
#